data_AF-A0A5Z2YL02-F1
#
_entry.id   AF-A0A5Z2YL02-F1
#
_cell.length_a   1.000
_cell.length_b   1.000
_cell.length_c   1.000
_cell.angle_alpha   90.00
_cell.angle_beta   90.00
_cell.angle_gamma   90.00
#
_symmetry.space_group_name_H-M   'P 1'
#
loop_
_entity.id
_entity.type
_entity.pdbx_description
1 polymer ?
#
loop_
_entity_poly.entity_id
_entity_poly.type
_entity_poly.pdbx_seq_one_letter_code
_entity_poly.pdbx_strand_id
1 'polypeptide(L)'
;MFDKRHRITLLFNANKAYDRQVVEGVGEYLQASQSEWDIFIEEDFRARIDNIKEWLGDGVIADYDDDDIAQLLADVDVPIVGV
;
A
#
# COMPACT_ATOMS: atom_id res chain seq x y z
N MET A 1 3.57 -24.69 10.52
CA MET A 1 4.53 -23.56 10.58
C MET A 1 3.79 -22.43 9.93
N PHE A 2 3.20 -21.52 10.74
CA PHE A 2 2.36 -20.46 10.18
C PHE A 2 3.25 -19.50 9.40
N ASP A 3 3.01 -19.48 8.10
CA ASP A 3 3.81 -18.83 7.08
C ASP A 3 3.79 -17.31 7.32
N LYS A 4 4.89 -16.67 7.00
CA LYS A 4 5.20 -15.29 7.40
C LYS A 4 4.06 -14.33 7.00
N ARG A 5 3.48 -13.59 7.97
CA ARG A 5 2.53 -12.52 7.64
C ARG A 5 3.22 -11.45 6.80
N HIS A 6 2.61 -11.10 5.68
CA HIS A 6 3.13 -10.06 4.81
C HIS A 6 2.50 -8.73 5.16
N ARG A 7 3.35 -7.72 5.37
CA ARG A 7 2.91 -6.35 5.63
C ARG A 7 2.73 -5.62 4.31
N ILE A 8 1.50 -5.27 3.95
CA ILE A 8 1.20 -4.58 2.69
C ILE A 8 0.73 -3.16 2.99
N THR A 9 1.35 -2.18 2.32
CA THR A 9 1.02 -0.76 2.49
C THR A 9 0.18 -0.26 1.32
N LEU A 10 -0.92 0.42 1.63
CA LEU A 10 -1.83 1.07 0.69
C LEU A 10 -1.57 2.58 0.72
N LEU A 11 -1.12 3.12 -0.41
CA LEU A 11 -0.90 4.56 -0.61
C LEU A 11 -2.05 5.13 -1.42
N PHE A 12 -3.15 5.44 -0.73
CA PHE A 12 -4.38 5.97 -1.31
C PHE A 12 -4.91 7.09 -0.43
N ASN A 13 -5.55 8.08 -1.04
CA ASN A 13 -6.15 9.18 -0.33
C ASN A 13 -7.58 8.82 0.06
N ALA A 14 -7.81 8.46 1.33
CA ALA A 14 -9.13 8.08 1.81
C ALA A 14 -10.18 9.19 1.74
N ASN A 15 -9.80 10.44 1.43
CA ASN A 15 -10.76 11.52 1.15
C ASN A 15 -11.38 11.41 -0.26
N LYS A 16 -10.70 10.79 -1.22
CA LYS A 16 -11.22 10.55 -2.57
C LYS A 16 -12.15 9.34 -2.56
N ALA A 17 -13.34 9.47 -3.17
CA ALA A 17 -14.32 8.38 -3.21
C ALA A 17 -13.85 7.16 -4.01
N TYR A 18 -13.08 7.41 -5.07
CA TYR A 18 -12.51 6.36 -5.92
C TYR A 18 -11.48 5.51 -5.14
N ASP A 19 -10.52 6.16 -4.51
CA ASP A 19 -9.51 5.54 -3.65
C ASP A 19 -10.11 4.65 -2.56
N ARG A 20 -11.20 5.10 -1.92
CA ARG A 20 -11.92 4.27 -0.94
C ARG A 20 -12.47 2.98 -1.55
N GLN A 21 -12.98 3.01 -2.78
CA GLN A 21 -13.46 1.81 -3.47
C GLN A 21 -12.31 0.85 -3.80
N VAL A 22 -11.13 1.37 -4.15
CA VAL A 22 -9.93 0.56 -4.37
C VAL A 22 -9.53 -0.15 -3.07
N VAL A 23 -9.50 0.57 -1.95
CA VAL A 23 -9.23 0.00 -0.63
C VAL A 23 -10.27 -1.06 -0.24
N GLU A 24 -11.56 -0.82 -0.51
CA GLU A 24 -12.63 -1.81 -0.30
C GLU A 24 -12.37 -3.09 -1.11
N GLY A 25 -12.00 -2.97 -2.39
CA GLY A 25 -11.68 -4.12 -3.25
C GLY A 25 -10.49 -4.94 -2.75
N VAL A 26 -9.45 -4.28 -2.21
CA VAL A 26 -8.34 -4.98 -1.54
C VAL A 26 -8.84 -5.74 -0.30
N GLY A 27 -9.74 -5.13 0.48
CA GLY A 27 -10.40 -5.78 1.61
C GLY A 27 -11.23 -7.00 1.22
N GLU A 28 -11.98 -6.93 0.12
CA GLU A 28 -12.74 -8.06 -0.43
C GLU A 28 -11.82 -9.21 -0.84
N TYR A 29 -10.69 -8.89 -1.50
CA TYR A 29 -9.69 -9.90 -1.87
C TYR A 29 -9.13 -10.64 -0.65
N LEU A 30 -8.86 -9.94 0.45
CA LEU A 30 -8.36 -10.57 1.68
C LEU A 30 -9.39 -11.50 2.31
N GLN A 31 -10.65 -11.08 2.34
CA GLN A 31 -11.74 -11.93 2.84
C GLN A 31 -11.92 -13.20 2.00
N ALA A 32 -11.80 -13.08 0.67
CA ALA A 32 -11.98 -14.21 -0.25
C ALA A 32 -10.77 -15.15 -0.29
N SER A 33 -9.55 -14.63 -0.24
CA SER A 33 -8.32 -15.41 -0.42
C SER A 33 -7.83 -16.11 0.85
N GLN A 34 -8.35 -15.73 2.03
CA GLN A 34 -7.84 -16.17 3.34
C GLN A 34 -6.32 -15.91 3.50
N SER A 35 -5.79 -14.90 2.81
CA SER A 35 -4.38 -14.55 2.87
C SER A 35 -4.03 -13.90 4.22
N GLU A 36 -2.90 -14.28 4.81
CA GLU A 36 -2.40 -13.71 6.06
C GLU A 36 -1.60 -12.42 5.81
N TRP A 37 -2.28 -11.36 5.38
CA TRP A 37 -1.65 -10.03 5.19
C TRP A 37 -2.09 -9.05 6.28
N ASP A 38 -1.12 -8.32 6.82
CA ASP A 38 -1.37 -7.15 7.68
C ASP A 38 -1.39 -5.91 6.78
N ILE A 39 -2.57 -5.30 6.61
CA ILE A 39 -2.77 -4.13 5.73
C ILE A 39 -2.62 -2.83 6.51
N PHE A 40 -1.87 -1.91 5.94
CA PHE A 40 -1.66 -0.56 6.45
C PHE A 40 -2.14 0.44 5.40
N ILE A 41 -2.94 1.43 5.81
CA ILE A 41 -3.35 2.54 4.95
C ILE A 41 -2.65 3.77 5.49
N GLU A 42 -1.81 4.39 4.66
CA GLU A 42 -1.07 5.56 5.09
C GLU A 42 -1.51 6.80 4.32
N GLU A 43 -2.03 7.77 5.08
CA GLU A 43 -2.59 9.00 4.51
C GLU A 43 -1.56 10.15 4.46
N ASP A 44 -0.45 10.06 5.20
CA ASP A 44 0.53 11.14 5.34
C ASP A 44 1.97 10.69 5.02
N PHE A 45 2.11 10.04 3.86
CA PHE A 45 3.38 9.49 3.37
C PHE A 45 4.41 10.58 3.01
N ARG A 46 3.94 11.80 2.70
CA ARG A 46 4.77 12.94 2.33
C ARG A 46 5.56 13.53 3.51
N ALA A 47 5.05 13.40 4.74
CA ALA A 47 5.71 13.92 5.93
C ALA A 47 6.91 13.07 6.39
N ARG A 48 7.10 11.85 5.85
CA ARG A 48 8.07 10.86 6.37
C ARG A 48 8.93 10.21 5.28
N ILE A 49 9.28 10.97 4.24
CA ILE A 49 10.07 10.49 3.09
C ILE A 49 11.39 9.84 3.51
N ASP A 50 12.08 10.40 4.52
CA ASP A 50 13.44 9.96 4.90
C ASP A 50 13.54 8.49 5.36
N ASN A 51 12.44 7.89 5.86
CA ASN A 51 12.41 6.50 6.36
C ASN A 51 11.40 5.62 5.62
N ILE A 52 10.97 6.01 4.42
CA ILE A 52 9.86 5.33 3.76
C ILE A 52 10.10 3.83 3.58
N LYS A 53 11.32 3.43 3.20
CA LYS A 53 11.68 2.02 2.96
C LYS A 53 11.46 1.12 4.17
N GLU A 54 11.60 1.64 5.39
CA GLU A 54 11.37 0.88 6.63
C GLU A 54 9.87 0.72 6.94
N TRP A 55 9.03 1.60 6.40
CA TRP A 55 7.59 1.61 6.64
C TRP A 55 6.79 0.88 5.55
N LEU A 56 7.24 0.84 4.29
CA LEU A 56 6.48 0.22 3.18
C LEU A 56 6.13 -1.26 3.38
N GLY A 57 6.86 -1.97 4.25
CA GLY A 57 6.59 -3.37 4.54
C GLY A 57 7.17 -4.31 3.50
N ASP A 58 6.43 -5.37 3.17
CA ASP A 58 6.81 -6.40 2.21
C ASP A 58 6.23 -6.14 0.80
N GLY A 59 5.34 -5.16 0.63
CA GLY A 59 4.75 -4.81 -0.65
C GLY A 59 3.84 -3.58 -0.58
N VAL A 60 3.59 -2.95 -1.74
CA VAL A 60 2.88 -1.67 -1.85
C VAL A 60 1.82 -1.74 -2.94
N ILE A 61 0.63 -1.20 -2.66
CA ILE A 61 -0.37 -0.87 -3.68
C ILE A 61 -0.62 0.62 -3.60
N ALA A 62 -0.54 1.34 -4.71
CA ALA A 62 -0.50 2.80 -4.70
C ALA A 62 -1.23 3.44 -5.87
N ASP A 63 -1.79 4.63 -5.63
CA ASP A 63 -2.31 5.54 -6.65
C ASP A 63 -1.14 6.09 -7.49
N TYR A 64 -0.94 5.54 -8.70
CA TYR A 64 0.18 5.94 -9.57
C TYR A 64 -0.14 7.16 -10.44
N ASP A 65 -1.36 7.71 -10.34
CA ASP A 65 -1.71 9.01 -10.92
C ASP A 65 -1.15 10.18 -10.08
N ASP A 66 -0.71 9.93 -8.84
CA ASP A 66 -0.01 10.92 -8.00
C ASP A 66 1.50 10.87 -8.28
N ASP A 67 2.01 11.88 -8.98
CA ASP A 67 3.44 12.02 -9.31
C ASP A 67 4.34 11.97 -8.06
N ASP A 68 3.87 12.45 -6.90
CA ASP A 68 4.65 12.38 -5.66
C ASP A 68 4.81 10.93 -5.21
N ILE A 69 3.76 10.10 -5.33
CA ILE A 69 3.80 8.67 -5.03
C ILE A 69 4.75 7.96 -6.00
N ALA A 70 4.62 8.23 -7.30
CA ALA A 70 5.46 7.61 -8.32
C ALA A 70 6.95 7.92 -8.10
N GLN A 71 7.27 9.18 -7.77
CA GLN A 71 8.64 9.61 -7.47
C GLN A 71 9.15 8.99 -6.17
N LEU A 72 8.31 8.93 -5.15
CA LEU A 72 8.63 8.36 -3.85
C LEU A 72 8.91 6.85 -3.90
N LEU A 73 8.26 6.15 -4.82
CA LEU A 73 8.40 4.70 -5.02
C LEU A 73 9.46 4.31 -6.06
N ALA A 74 10.06 5.27 -6.76
CA ALA A 74 10.97 5.00 -7.89
C ALA A 74 12.19 4.12 -7.53
N ASP A 75 12.72 4.26 -6.30
CA ASP A 75 13.93 3.56 -5.82
C ASP A 75 13.61 2.53 -4.72
N VAL A 76 12.40 1.98 -4.72
CA VAL A 76 11.95 1.01 -3.73
C VAL A 76 12.11 -0.43 -4.25
N ASP A 77 12.66 -1.32 -3.41
CA ASP A 77 12.98 -2.69 -3.78
C ASP A 77 11.83 -3.69 -3.57
N VAL A 78 10.78 -3.31 -2.84
CA VAL A 78 9.63 -4.18 -2.57
C VAL A 78 8.67 -4.21 -3.76
N PRO A 79 7.89 -5.29 -3.97
CA PRO A 79 6.89 -5.35 -5.03
C PRO A 79 5.87 -4.21 -4.94
N ILE A 80 5.59 -3.58 -6.09
CA ILE A 80 4.67 -2.45 -6.20
C ILE A 80 3.61 -2.76 -7.26
N VAL A 81 2.35 -2.51 -6.92
CA VAL A 81 1.23 -2.53 -7.87
C VAL A 81 0.64 -1.12 -7.92
N GLY A 82 0.84 -0.45 -9.05
CA GLY A 82 0.17 0.83 -9.33
C GLY A 82 -1.26 0.59 -9.81
N VAL A 83 -2.21 1.37 -9.30
CA VAL A 83 -3.58 1.49 -9.80
C VAL A 83 -3.69 2.73 -10.68
#